data_AF-A0A1H4CW43-F1
#
_entry.id   AF-A0A1H4CW43-F1
#
_cell.length_a   1.000
_cell.length_b   1.000
_cell.length_c   1.000
_cell.angle_alpha   90.00
_cell.angle_beta   90.00
_cell.angle_gamma   90.00
#
_symmetry.space_group_name_H-M   'P 1'
#
loop_
_entity.id
_entity.type
_entity.pdbx_description
1 polymer ?
#
loop_
_entity_poly.entity_id
_entity_poly.type
_entity_poly.pdbx_seq_one_letter_code
_entity_poly.pdbx_strand_id
1 'polypeptide(L)'
;MKLNSRTGMLAIAITFLAFKVNAQTIPKEELIYLTSDWKGERFPDGRPKIPDELLERAKHIGIEEAWTILNNEGYHCQFDGGWKMVHDDVPIVGRALTAAYMPSRPDLEKNIKDRGAKQGRKGNTNAWAIDMLSKGDVYVADGFGKIAEGTLIGDNLGNSIFAKSGNGVIFNASSRDLDGLRAIKGFNAYVRDWDPSYLKDVVLTGLNTPIRIGRAIVMPGDLVLAKSEGVVFIPAHLAEKVILTAEFISLRDTFGIQMLKEGKYSTGEIDNQWTDKIKEDFLKWLDKNPGKIPMSRAKLDDYMKSRTW
;
A
#
# COMPACT_ATOMS: atom_id res chain seq x y z
N MET A 1 5.19 -68.92 42.94
CA MET A 1 5.10 -68.32 41.59
C MET A 1 3.92 -67.36 41.55
N LYS A 2 4.12 -66.07 41.81
CA LYS A 2 3.12 -65.01 41.63
C LYS A 2 3.84 -63.78 41.07
N LEU A 3 3.60 -63.49 39.78
CA LEU A 3 4.07 -62.29 39.10
C LEU A 3 3.26 -61.09 39.61
N ASN A 4 3.92 -60.05 40.09
CA ASN A 4 3.34 -58.72 40.26
C ASN A 4 3.66 -57.89 39.01
N SER A 5 2.70 -57.79 38.09
CA SER A 5 2.76 -56.83 36.98
C SER A 5 2.23 -55.47 37.46
N ARG A 6 3.13 -54.51 37.69
CA ARG A 6 2.75 -53.09 37.78
C ARG A 6 2.66 -52.55 36.36
N THR A 7 1.45 -52.56 35.80
CA THR A 7 1.09 -51.79 34.60
C THR A 7 1.18 -50.30 34.89
N GLY A 8 2.20 -49.64 34.33
CA GLY A 8 2.27 -48.18 34.29
C GLY A 8 1.24 -47.64 33.30
N MET A 9 0.28 -46.88 33.80
CA MET A 9 -0.73 -46.21 32.99
C MET A 9 -0.12 -44.90 32.45
N LEU A 10 0.30 -44.92 31.18
CA LEU A 10 0.81 -43.73 30.49
C LEU A 10 -0.40 -42.85 30.10
N ALA A 11 -0.64 -41.78 30.85
CA ALA A 11 -1.65 -40.79 30.50
C ALA A 11 -1.15 -39.95 29.30
N ILE A 12 -1.71 -40.21 28.11
CA ILE A 12 -1.48 -39.38 26.93
C ILE A 12 -2.33 -38.11 27.09
N ALA A 13 -1.67 -37.00 27.44
CA ALA A 13 -2.28 -35.68 27.39
C ALA A 13 -2.51 -35.29 25.92
N ILE A 14 -3.75 -35.46 25.44
CA ILE A 14 -4.16 -34.95 24.13
C ILE A 14 -4.32 -33.44 24.27
N THR A 15 -3.27 -32.70 23.92
CA THR A 15 -3.33 -31.25 23.79
C THR A 15 -4.21 -30.91 22.58
N PHE A 16 -5.46 -30.54 22.83
CA PHE A 16 -6.33 -29.97 21.79
C PHE A 16 -5.72 -28.65 21.31
N LEU A 17 -4.98 -28.67 20.19
CA LEU A 17 -4.65 -27.45 19.48
C LEU A 17 -5.95 -26.88 18.90
N ALA A 18 -6.46 -25.82 19.52
CA ALA A 18 -7.54 -25.03 18.94
C ALA A 18 -7.02 -24.30 17.70
N PHE A 19 -7.28 -24.84 16.51
CA PHE A 19 -7.01 -24.15 15.26
C PHE A 19 -7.93 -22.92 15.16
N LYS A 20 -7.35 -21.72 15.24
CA LYS A 20 -8.06 -20.49 14.91
C LYS A 20 -8.28 -20.45 13.39
N VAL A 21 -9.52 -20.71 12.96
CA VAL A 21 -9.91 -20.58 11.57
C VAL A 21 -10.01 -19.09 11.23
N ASN A 22 -9.05 -18.56 10.46
CA ASN A 22 -9.10 -17.22 9.85
C ASN A 22 -9.57 -17.38 8.42
N ALA A 23 -10.87 -17.25 8.14
CA ALA A 23 -11.36 -17.64 6.82
C ALA A 23 -11.39 -16.49 5.81
N GLN A 24 -11.76 -15.28 6.25
CA GLN A 24 -11.70 -14.09 5.39
C GLN A 24 -10.31 -13.49 5.40
N THR A 25 -9.56 -13.71 6.49
CA THR A 25 -8.18 -13.24 6.62
C THR A 25 -7.21 -14.30 6.14
N ILE A 26 -6.29 -13.95 5.25
CA ILE A 26 -5.24 -14.88 4.83
C ILE A 26 -4.49 -15.42 6.07
N PRO A 27 -4.11 -16.70 6.10
CA PRO A 27 -3.22 -17.20 7.14
C PRO A 27 -1.90 -16.41 7.14
N LYS A 28 -1.36 -16.15 8.33
CA LYS A 28 -0.11 -15.42 8.50
C LYS A 28 1.04 -16.09 7.73
N GLU A 29 1.12 -17.41 7.83
CA GLU A 29 2.15 -18.23 7.24
C GLU A 29 2.10 -18.15 5.71
N GLU A 30 0.89 -18.13 5.15
CA GLU A 30 0.66 -17.96 3.72
C GLU A 30 1.06 -16.55 3.24
N LEU A 31 0.69 -15.50 3.99
CA LEU A 31 1.12 -14.14 3.65
C LEU A 31 2.64 -13.99 3.68
N ILE A 32 3.31 -14.60 4.67
CA ILE A 32 4.77 -14.63 4.75
C ILE A 32 5.37 -15.37 3.55
N TYR A 33 4.77 -16.49 3.14
CA TYR A 33 5.21 -17.25 1.97
C TYR A 33 5.10 -16.42 0.69
N LEU A 34 3.92 -15.84 0.42
CA LEU A 34 3.67 -15.03 -0.78
C LEU A 34 4.50 -13.74 -0.84
N THR A 35 4.92 -13.22 0.32
CA THR A 35 5.78 -12.03 0.42
C THR A 35 7.18 -12.37 0.93
N SER A 36 7.67 -13.57 0.62
CA SER A 36 8.92 -14.10 1.20
C SER A 36 10.17 -13.32 0.82
N ASP A 37 10.13 -12.54 -0.26
CA ASP A 37 11.21 -11.61 -0.65
C ASP A 37 11.40 -10.48 0.37
N TRP A 38 10.37 -10.12 1.13
CA TRP A 38 10.50 -9.16 2.22
C TRP A 38 11.25 -9.77 3.41
N LYS A 39 12.41 -9.19 3.73
CA LYS A 39 13.30 -9.60 4.84
C LYS A 39 13.26 -8.69 6.07
N GLY A 40 12.48 -7.60 6.04
CA GLY A 40 12.37 -6.63 7.14
C GLY A 40 11.36 -7.03 8.22
N GLU A 41 11.07 -6.10 9.12
CA GLU A 41 10.06 -6.27 10.19
C GLU A 41 8.68 -6.58 9.59
N ARG A 42 7.84 -7.32 10.33
CA ARG A 42 6.45 -7.63 9.95
C ARG A 42 5.51 -7.31 11.11
N PHE A 43 4.28 -6.96 10.78
CA PHE A 43 3.21 -6.88 11.76
C PHE A 43 2.86 -8.27 12.33
N PRO A 44 2.14 -8.34 13.47
CA PRO A 44 1.75 -9.63 14.07
C PRO A 44 0.99 -10.57 13.13
N ASP A 45 0.24 -10.00 12.17
CA ASP A 45 -0.54 -10.70 11.14
C ASP A 45 0.30 -11.21 9.94
N GLY A 46 1.61 -10.95 9.92
CA GLY A 46 2.52 -11.39 8.86
C GLY A 46 2.76 -10.36 7.76
N ARG A 47 2.02 -9.26 7.75
CA ARG A 47 2.15 -8.19 6.75
C ARG A 47 3.53 -7.53 6.81
N PRO A 48 4.22 -7.30 5.66
CA PRO A 48 5.41 -6.48 5.60
C PRO A 48 5.23 -5.12 6.29
N LYS A 49 6.19 -4.73 7.13
CA LYS A 49 6.21 -3.43 7.81
C LYS A 49 7.34 -2.57 7.24
N ILE A 50 7.08 -1.98 6.07
CA ILE A 50 7.95 -0.97 5.45
C ILE A 50 8.24 0.11 6.49
N PRO A 51 9.46 0.59 6.74
CA PRO A 51 9.74 1.63 7.75
C PRO A 51 8.98 2.96 7.51
N ASP A 52 8.61 3.68 8.58
CA ASP A 52 7.90 4.97 8.47
C ASP A 52 8.72 6.02 7.69
N GLU A 53 10.05 6.02 7.84
CA GLU A 53 10.95 6.88 7.08
C GLU A 53 10.77 6.73 5.56
N LEU A 54 10.57 5.50 5.07
CA LEU A 54 10.33 5.26 3.65
C LEU A 54 8.96 5.78 3.21
N LEU A 55 7.95 5.76 4.09
CA LEU A 55 6.66 6.36 3.77
C LEU A 55 6.77 7.87 3.62
N GLU A 56 7.50 8.54 4.50
CA GLU A 56 7.73 9.99 4.41
C GLU A 56 8.47 10.36 3.12
N ARG A 57 9.53 9.62 2.79
CA ARG A 57 10.28 9.82 1.54
C ARG A 57 9.46 9.54 0.29
N ALA A 58 8.62 8.52 0.30
CA ALA A 58 7.74 8.18 -0.82
C ALA A 58 6.70 9.27 -1.15
N LYS A 59 6.39 10.20 -0.23
CA LYS A 59 5.54 11.37 -0.56
C LYS A 59 6.16 12.26 -1.64
N HIS A 60 7.49 12.26 -1.74
CA HIS A 60 8.23 13.16 -2.61
C HIS A 60 8.56 12.57 -3.99
N ILE A 61 8.35 11.27 -4.22
CA ILE A 61 8.59 10.66 -5.53
C ILE A 61 7.37 10.79 -6.44
N GLY A 62 7.54 10.87 -7.76
CA GLY A 62 6.43 10.89 -8.70
C GLY A 62 5.94 9.48 -9.07
N ILE A 63 4.70 9.41 -9.57
CA ILE A 63 4.09 8.15 -10.01
C ILE A 63 4.80 7.60 -11.25
N GLU A 64 5.18 8.45 -12.19
CA GLU A 64 5.82 8.06 -13.45
C GLU A 64 7.20 7.43 -13.23
N GLU A 65 8.01 7.98 -12.32
CA GLU A 65 9.30 7.38 -11.97
C GLU A 65 9.08 6.02 -11.31
N ALA A 66 8.19 5.94 -10.31
CA ALA A 66 7.88 4.69 -9.63
C ALA A 66 7.39 3.61 -10.61
N TRP A 67 6.49 3.99 -11.52
CA TRP A 67 5.96 3.11 -12.57
C TRP A 67 7.05 2.62 -13.51
N THR A 68 7.91 3.51 -14.00
CA THR A 68 9.01 3.17 -14.90
C THR A 68 9.98 2.19 -14.24
N ILE A 69 10.33 2.41 -12.97
CA ILE A 69 11.22 1.52 -12.22
C ILE A 69 10.57 0.14 -12.07
N LEU A 70 9.31 0.07 -11.65
CA LEU A 70 8.58 -1.19 -11.51
C LEU A 70 8.49 -1.95 -12.83
N ASN A 71 8.22 -1.25 -13.94
CA ASN A 71 8.14 -1.85 -15.26
C ASN A 71 9.49 -2.46 -15.68
N ASN A 72 10.61 -1.79 -15.38
CA ASN A 72 11.95 -2.30 -15.65
C ASN A 72 12.30 -3.53 -14.77
N GLU A 73 11.70 -3.65 -13.59
CA GLU A 73 11.80 -4.83 -12.73
C GLU A 73 10.82 -5.95 -13.11
N GLY A 74 10.03 -5.78 -14.18
CA GLY A 74 9.05 -6.77 -14.67
C GLY A 74 7.66 -6.71 -14.01
N TYR A 75 7.38 -5.67 -13.22
CA TYR A 75 6.10 -5.50 -12.53
C TYR A 75 5.15 -4.62 -13.33
N HIS A 76 4.42 -5.23 -14.27
CA HIS A 76 3.56 -4.54 -15.25
C HIS A 76 2.10 -4.31 -14.80
N CYS A 77 1.73 -4.72 -13.60
CA CYS A 77 0.34 -4.65 -13.10
C CYS A 77 0.27 -3.91 -11.76
N GLN A 78 0.87 -2.72 -11.68
CA GLN A 78 1.03 -1.99 -10.42
C GLN A 78 0.35 -0.62 -10.37
N PHE A 79 -0.18 -0.11 -11.48
CA PHE A 79 -0.81 1.20 -11.52
C PHE A 79 -2.25 1.13 -12.02
N ASP A 80 -3.13 1.91 -11.39
CA ASP A 80 -4.51 2.12 -11.85
C ASP A 80 -4.93 3.59 -11.73
N GLY A 81 -5.63 4.09 -12.76
CA GLY A 81 -6.04 5.50 -12.88
C GLY A 81 -7.57 5.67 -12.86
N GLY A 82 -8.03 6.90 -13.15
CA GLY A 82 -9.47 7.20 -13.25
C GLY A 82 -10.17 7.26 -11.89
N TRP A 83 -9.56 8.00 -10.95
CA TRP A 83 -10.06 8.18 -9.59
C TRP A 83 -10.63 9.57 -9.41
N LYS A 84 -11.74 9.67 -8.65
CA LYS A 84 -12.18 10.92 -8.03
C LYS A 84 -11.60 10.97 -6.61
N MET A 85 -11.28 12.17 -6.16
CA MET A 85 -10.69 12.39 -4.84
C MET A 85 -11.41 13.46 -4.04
N VAL A 86 -11.23 13.43 -2.72
CA VAL A 86 -11.77 14.45 -1.80
C VAL A 86 -10.96 15.74 -1.93
N HIS A 87 -9.64 15.59 -1.96
CA HIS A 87 -8.64 16.65 -2.05
C HIS A 87 -7.68 16.36 -3.22
N ASP A 88 -7.38 17.35 -4.04
CA ASP A 88 -6.44 17.25 -5.16
C ASP A 88 -4.98 17.52 -4.75
N ASP A 89 -4.77 18.08 -3.55
CA ASP A 89 -3.48 18.48 -3.00
C ASP A 89 -2.95 17.55 -1.89
N VAL A 90 -3.76 16.59 -1.43
CA VAL A 90 -3.38 15.65 -0.35
C VAL A 90 -3.04 14.26 -0.93
N PRO A 91 -1.76 13.85 -1.01
CA PRO A 91 -1.40 12.51 -1.45
C PRO A 91 -1.76 11.45 -0.39
N ILE A 92 -1.99 10.21 -0.81
CA ILE A 92 -2.09 9.05 0.08
C ILE A 92 -0.83 8.22 -0.07
N VAL A 93 -0.07 8.07 1.02
CA VAL A 93 1.15 7.26 1.05
C VAL A 93 1.18 6.42 2.31
N GLY A 94 1.29 5.10 2.18
CA GLY A 94 1.35 4.22 3.34
C GLY A 94 1.27 2.74 2.98
N ARG A 95 1.12 1.89 4.00
CA ARG A 95 1.14 0.44 3.84
C ARG A 95 -0.27 -0.08 3.59
N ALA A 96 -0.46 -0.87 2.54
CA ALA A 96 -1.78 -1.40 2.20
C ALA A 96 -2.32 -2.31 3.32
N LEU A 97 -3.54 -2.03 3.79
CA LEU A 97 -4.41 -2.98 4.47
C LEU A 97 -5.56 -3.28 3.51
N THR A 98 -5.62 -4.52 3.01
CA THR A 98 -6.48 -4.86 1.87
C THR A 98 -7.83 -5.42 2.30
N ALA A 99 -8.88 -5.12 1.54
CA ALA A 99 -10.20 -5.74 1.68
C ALA A 99 -10.81 -6.03 0.31
N ALA A 100 -11.38 -7.21 0.14
CA ALA A 100 -12.16 -7.58 -1.04
C ALA A 100 -13.62 -7.75 -0.68
N TYR A 101 -14.48 -7.01 -1.37
CA TYR A 101 -15.92 -7.18 -1.31
C TYR A 101 -16.42 -7.90 -2.56
N MET A 102 -17.55 -8.58 -2.42
CA MET A 102 -18.29 -9.23 -3.50
C MET A 102 -19.78 -8.90 -3.36
N PRO A 103 -20.58 -9.04 -4.43
CA PRO A 103 -22.03 -9.02 -4.33
C PRO A 103 -22.53 -9.97 -3.23
N SER A 104 -23.44 -9.50 -2.39
CA SER A 104 -23.95 -10.32 -1.29
C SER A 104 -24.78 -11.49 -1.80
N ARG A 105 -24.70 -12.61 -1.07
CA ARG A 105 -25.58 -13.77 -1.19
C ARG A 105 -26.00 -14.16 0.23
N PRO A 106 -27.30 -14.29 0.55
CA PRO A 106 -27.74 -14.40 1.96
C PRO A 106 -27.13 -15.56 2.76
N ASP A 107 -26.96 -16.73 2.12
CA ASP A 107 -26.32 -17.90 2.73
C ASP A 107 -24.83 -17.66 3.02
N LEU A 108 -24.13 -16.97 2.13
CA LEU A 108 -22.72 -16.60 2.30
C LEU A 108 -22.56 -15.54 3.38
N GLU A 109 -23.33 -14.46 3.31
CA GLU A 109 -23.25 -13.34 4.26
C GLU A 109 -23.54 -13.79 5.69
N LYS A 110 -24.58 -14.62 5.87
CA LYS A 110 -24.90 -15.23 7.17
C LYS A 110 -23.69 -15.98 7.73
N ASN A 111 -23.09 -16.87 6.94
CA ASN A 111 -21.96 -17.68 7.39
C ASN A 111 -20.70 -16.84 7.68
N ILE A 112 -20.46 -15.76 6.92
CA ILE A 112 -19.36 -14.82 7.15
C ILE A 112 -19.56 -14.07 8.47
N LYS A 113 -20.76 -13.53 8.72
CA LYS A 113 -21.10 -12.82 9.96
C LYS A 113 -21.05 -13.74 11.18
N ASP A 114 -21.63 -14.93 11.09
CA ASP A 114 -21.61 -15.94 12.17
C ASP A 114 -20.17 -16.30 12.55
N ARG A 115 -19.27 -16.44 11.57
CA ARG A 115 -17.84 -16.70 11.80
C ARG A 115 -17.14 -15.49 12.41
N GLY A 116 -17.37 -14.29 11.88
CA GLY A 116 -16.79 -13.05 12.39
C GLY A 116 -17.14 -12.80 13.85
N ALA A 117 -18.40 -13.05 14.25
CA ALA A 117 -18.84 -12.95 15.63
C ALA A 117 -18.07 -13.91 16.56
N LYS A 118 -17.86 -15.16 16.13
CA LYS A 118 -17.04 -16.15 16.87
C LYS A 118 -15.56 -15.73 16.99
N GLN A 119 -15.07 -14.92 16.07
CA GLN A 119 -13.72 -14.33 16.11
C GLN A 119 -13.67 -13.01 16.91
N GLY A 120 -14.78 -12.57 17.49
CA GLY A 120 -14.86 -11.32 18.26
C GLY A 120 -14.99 -10.05 17.42
N ARG A 121 -15.24 -10.17 16.11
CA ARG A 121 -15.54 -9.02 15.25
C ARG A 121 -16.88 -8.40 15.64
N LYS A 122 -16.98 -7.07 15.56
CA LYS A 122 -18.18 -6.31 15.92
C LYS A 122 -18.76 -5.61 14.71
N GLY A 123 -20.08 -5.42 14.70
CA GLY A 123 -20.79 -4.72 13.63
C GLY A 123 -20.77 -5.45 12.29
N ASN A 124 -21.11 -4.71 11.23
CA ASN A 124 -21.08 -5.20 9.86
C ASN A 124 -19.65 -5.39 9.34
N THR A 125 -19.51 -6.18 8.28
CA THR A 125 -18.22 -6.62 7.71
C THR A 125 -17.36 -5.46 7.22
N ASN A 126 -17.95 -4.31 6.87
CA ASN A 126 -17.22 -3.12 6.47
C ASN A 126 -16.34 -2.52 7.58
N ALA A 127 -16.74 -2.62 8.84
CA ALA A 127 -15.98 -2.06 9.96
C ALA A 127 -14.70 -2.88 10.28
N TRP A 128 -14.68 -4.16 9.91
CA TRP A 128 -13.63 -5.09 10.35
C TRP A 128 -12.24 -4.75 9.80
N ALA A 129 -12.16 -4.21 8.59
CA ALA A 129 -10.91 -3.74 8.01
C ALA A 129 -10.42 -2.46 8.68
N ILE A 130 -11.33 -1.52 8.93
CA ILE A 130 -11.03 -0.25 9.62
C ILE A 130 -10.47 -0.54 11.02
N ASP A 131 -11.02 -1.51 11.73
CA ASP A 131 -10.55 -1.87 13.06
C ASP A 131 -9.14 -2.44 13.13
N MET A 132 -8.62 -2.94 12.01
CA MET A 132 -7.26 -3.48 11.91
C MET A 132 -6.21 -2.43 11.51
N LEU A 133 -6.64 -1.23 11.10
CA LEU A 133 -5.72 -0.18 10.67
C LEU A 133 -4.78 0.24 11.80
N SER A 134 -3.51 0.39 11.46
CA SER A 134 -2.46 0.96 12.29
C SER A 134 -1.95 2.27 11.69
N LYS A 135 -1.20 3.06 12.47
CA LYS A 135 -0.60 4.30 11.98
C LYS A 135 0.28 4.05 10.75
N GLY A 136 0.12 4.89 9.73
CA GLY A 136 0.80 4.78 8.44
C GLY A 136 0.18 3.76 7.48
N ASP A 137 -0.94 3.12 7.82
CA ASP A 137 -1.67 2.26 6.88
C ASP A 137 -2.52 3.07 5.91
N VAL A 138 -2.78 2.48 4.75
CA VAL A 138 -3.80 2.95 3.80
C VAL A 138 -4.84 1.86 3.70
N TYR A 139 -6.12 2.23 3.83
CA TYR A 139 -7.19 1.28 3.60
C TYR A 139 -7.38 1.08 2.10
N VAL A 140 -7.10 -0.11 1.56
CA VAL A 140 -7.24 -0.42 0.14
C VAL A 140 -8.35 -1.45 -0.04
N ALA A 141 -9.43 -1.08 -0.69
CA ALA A 141 -10.61 -1.94 -0.80
C ALA A 141 -11.11 -2.08 -2.24
N ASP A 142 -11.41 -3.31 -2.64
CA ASP A 142 -12.11 -3.61 -3.89
C ASP A 142 -13.61 -3.73 -3.64
N GLY A 143 -14.38 -2.73 -4.08
CA GLY A 143 -15.84 -2.72 -4.06
C GLY A 143 -16.45 -3.10 -5.42
N PHE A 144 -15.69 -3.80 -6.27
CA PHE A 144 -16.09 -4.30 -7.59
C PHE A 144 -16.70 -3.23 -8.52
N GLY A 145 -16.34 -1.96 -8.31
CA GLY A 145 -16.81 -0.82 -9.10
C GLY A 145 -18.26 -0.40 -8.84
N LYS A 146 -18.89 -0.86 -7.74
CA LYS A 146 -20.28 -0.51 -7.42
C LYS A 146 -20.43 0.99 -7.12
N ILE A 147 -21.29 1.67 -7.87
CA ILE A 147 -21.57 3.11 -7.68
C ILE A 147 -22.82 3.31 -6.82
N ALA A 148 -24.02 3.10 -7.38
CA ALA A 148 -25.24 3.13 -6.59
C ALA A 148 -25.19 2.00 -5.54
N GLU A 149 -25.43 2.36 -4.28
CA GLU A 149 -25.39 1.49 -3.10
C GLU A 149 -24.01 0.85 -2.83
N GLY A 150 -22.95 1.42 -3.42
CA GLY A 150 -21.56 1.01 -3.26
C GLY A 150 -20.79 1.82 -2.24
N THR A 151 -21.43 2.72 -1.51
CA THR A 151 -20.81 3.78 -0.69
C THR A 151 -20.27 3.27 0.65
N LEU A 152 -19.12 2.59 0.63
CA LEU A 152 -18.53 1.98 1.84
C LEU A 152 -18.17 3.02 2.89
N ILE A 153 -17.69 4.19 2.45
CA ILE A 153 -17.17 5.26 3.30
C ILE A 153 -18.15 6.44 3.29
N GLY A 154 -18.39 6.97 4.47
CA GLY A 154 -19.02 8.25 4.73
C GLY A 154 -18.26 8.96 5.86
N ASP A 155 -18.78 10.07 6.35
CA ASP A 155 -18.11 10.95 7.31
C ASP A 155 -17.55 10.23 8.56
N ASN A 156 -18.35 9.37 9.18
CA ASN A 156 -18.02 8.65 10.41
C ASN A 156 -16.89 7.63 10.18
N LEU A 157 -16.96 6.91 9.07
CA LEU A 157 -15.94 5.91 8.73
C LEU A 157 -14.67 6.57 8.25
N GLY A 158 -14.75 7.69 7.52
CA GLY A 158 -13.58 8.52 7.18
C GLY A 158 -12.84 9.00 8.42
N ASN A 159 -13.57 9.53 9.42
CA ASN A 159 -12.97 9.93 10.70
C ASN A 159 -12.33 8.74 11.44
N SER A 160 -12.97 7.56 11.43
CA SER A 160 -12.41 6.37 12.05
C SER A 160 -11.12 5.90 11.36
N ILE A 161 -11.10 5.88 10.02
CA ILE A 161 -9.91 5.56 9.22
C ILE A 161 -8.78 6.52 9.58
N PHE A 162 -9.05 7.82 9.54
CA PHE A 162 -8.03 8.83 9.82
C PHE A 162 -7.53 8.77 11.28
N ALA A 163 -8.43 8.59 12.26
CA ALA A 163 -8.07 8.48 13.66
C ALA A 163 -7.12 7.30 13.93
N LYS A 164 -7.34 6.16 13.27
CA LYS A 164 -6.50 4.95 13.43
C LYS A 164 -5.21 5.02 12.61
N SER A 165 -5.31 5.37 11.32
CA SER A 165 -4.19 5.29 10.39
C SER A 165 -3.39 6.58 10.23
N GLY A 166 -4.03 7.75 10.45
CA GLY A 166 -3.49 9.04 10.04
C GLY A 166 -3.48 9.24 8.52
N ASN A 167 -4.26 8.46 7.78
CA ASN A 167 -4.23 8.39 6.32
C ASN A 167 -5.63 8.23 5.72
N GLY A 168 -5.68 7.95 4.43
CA GLY A 168 -6.89 7.82 3.63
C GLY A 168 -7.28 6.40 3.22
N VAL A 169 -8.10 6.35 2.18
CA VAL A 169 -8.65 5.12 1.58
C VAL A 169 -8.55 5.15 0.06
N ILE A 170 -8.18 4.01 -0.53
CA ILE A 170 -8.35 3.73 -1.97
C ILE A 170 -9.48 2.72 -2.08
N PHE A 171 -10.60 3.10 -2.68
CA PHE A 171 -11.78 2.26 -2.73
C PHE A 171 -12.36 2.14 -4.13
N ASN A 172 -12.25 0.96 -4.73
CA ASN A 172 -12.74 0.67 -6.08
C ASN A 172 -14.27 0.52 -6.11
N ALA A 173 -15.00 1.59 -5.78
CA ALA A 173 -16.45 1.77 -5.78
C ALA A 173 -16.75 3.24 -5.44
N SER A 174 -18.00 3.60 -5.14
CA SER A 174 -18.35 4.96 -4.74
C SER A 174 -18.12 5.25 -3.25
N SER A 175 -18.13 6.53 -2.88
CA SER A 175 -18.26 6.98 -1.50
C SER A 175 -19.38 8.00 -1.40
N ARG A 176 -19.73 8.37 -0.17
CA ARG A 176 -20.75 9.40 0.11
C ARG A 176 -20.20 10.45 1.08
N ASP A 177 -21.07 11.39 1.47
CA ASP A 177 -20.78 12.42 2.48
C ASP A 177 -19.54 13.27 2.14
N LEU A 178 -19.38 13.64 0.86
CA LEU A 178 -18.20 14.33 0.34
C LEU A 178 -17.82 15.58 1.15
N ASP A 179 -18.79 16.43 1.51
CA ASP A 179 -18.53 17.64 2.28
C ASP A 179 -18.05 17.33 3.71
N GLY A 180 -18.59 16.26 4.32
CA GLY A 180 -18.13 15.78 5.62
C GLY A 180 -16.70 15.24 5.55
N LEU A 181 -16.35 14.52 4.48
CA LEU A 181 -15.00 14.00 4.27
C LEU A 181 -13.98 15.12 4.01
N ARG A 182 -14.37 16.16 3.25
CA ARG A 182 -13.53 17.35 3.01
C ARG A 182 -13.15 18.10 4.29
N ALA A 183 -13.95 17.99 5.34
CA ALA A 183 -13.67 18.63 6.62
C ALA A 183 -12.55 17.93 7.42
N ILE A 184 -12.17 16.70 7.05
CA ILE A 184 -11.16 15.91 7.75
C ILE A 184 -9.76 16.28 7.23
N LYS A 185 -9.09 17.23 7.89
CA LYS A 185 -7.76 17.71 7.46
C LYS A 185 -6.73 16.58 7.41
N GLY A 186 -6.12 16.37 6.24
CA GLY A 186 -5.09 15.37 6.00
C GLY A 186 -5.62 13.98 5.61
N PHE A 187 -6.93 13.76 5.67
CA PHE A 187 -7.56 12.58 5.07
C PHE A 187 -7.75 12.78 3.57
N ASN A 188 -7.73 11.71 2.80
CA ASN A 188 -8.22 11.72 1.43
C ASN A 188 -8.88 10.37 1.11
N ALA A 189 -9.76 10.34 0.11
CA ALA A 189 -10.35 9.12 -0.41
C ALA A 189 -10.25 9.14 -1.92
N TYR A 190 -9.74 8.05 -2.51
CA TYR A 190 -9.72 7.84 -3.96
C TYR A 190 -10.81 6.82 -4.28
N VAL A 191 -11.82 7.26 -5.02
CA VAL A 191 -13.05 6.50 -5.30
C VAL A 191 -13.40 6.57 -6.77
N ARG A 192 -14.32 5.71 -7.23
CA ARG A 192 -14.79 5.75 -8.63
C ARG A 192 -15.83 6.82 -8.86
N ASP A 193 -16.72 7.03 -7.90
CA ASP A 193 -17.69 8.12 -7.94
C ASP A 193 -18.23 8.47 -6.55
N TRP A 194 -19.17 9.42 -6.51
CA TRP A 194 -19.92 9.85 -5.35
C TRP A 194 -21.39 9.51 -5.55
N ASP A 195 -22.03 8.96 -4.53
CA ASP A 195 -23.45 8.61 -4.58
C ASP A 195 -24.08 8.82 -3.18
N PRO A 196 -25.33 9.27 -3.06
CA PRO A 196 -25.95 9.56 -1.74
C PRO A 196 -26.49 8.32 -1.02
N SER A 197 -26.50 7.15 -1.67
CA SER A 197 -27.02 5.93 -1.07
C SER A 197 -26.18 5.45 0.12
N TYR A 198 -26.63 4.35 0.74
CA TYR A 198 -25.83 3.61 1.71
C TYR A 198 -25.42 2.27 1.11
N LEU A 199 -24.37 1.68 1.67
CA LEU A 199 -23.84 0.41 1.24
C LEU A 199 -24.90 -0.70 1.35
N LYS A 200 -25.21 -1.38 0.25
CA LYS A 200 -26.11 -2.56 0.20
C LYS A 200 -25.51 -3.68 -0.63
N ASP A 201 -26.01 -4.89 -0.42
CA ASP A 201 -25.73 -6.07 -1.24
C ASP A 201 -24.24 -6.30 -1.51
N VAL A 202 -23.43 -6.06 -0.49
CA VAL A 202 -21.99 -6.33 -0.51
C VAL A 202 -21.60 -7.14 0.71
N VAL A 203 -20.61 -8.01 0.56
CA VAL A 203 -20.06 -8.78 1.68
C VAL A 203 -18.54 -8.86 1.56
N LEU A 204 -17.83 -8.68 2.69
CA LEU A 204 -16.38 -8.83 2.76
C LEU A 204 -16.01 -10.31 2.62
N THR A 205 -15.40 -10.68 1.50
CA THR A 205 -14.95 -12.05 1.24
C THR A 205 -13.46 -12.24 1.51
N GLY A 206 -12.69 -11.14 1.54
CA GLY A 206 -11.26 -11.18 1.81
C GLY A 206 -10.80 -9.98 2.64
N LEU A 207 -9.88 -10.20 3.58
CA LEU A 207 -9.33 -9.20 4.49
C LEU A 207 -7.84 -9.47 4.68
N ASN A 208 -6.96 -8.50 4.44
CA ASN A 208 -5.52 -8.76 4.31
C ASN A 208 -5.22 -9.91 3.33
N THR A 209 -5.96 -10.02 2.24
CA THR A 209 -5.68 -10.97 1.15
C THR A 209 -5.12 -10.21 -0.06
N PRO A 210 -4.43 -10.86 -1.01
CA PRO A 210 -4.19 -10.26 -2.32
C PRO A 210 -5.51 -9.83 -2.96
N ILE A 211 -5.57 -8.60 -3.47
CA ILE A 211 -6.76 -8.06 -4.16
C ILE A 211 -6.37 -7.44 -5.50
N ARG A 212 -7.37 -7.26 -6.36
CA ARG A 212 -7.24 -6.52 -7.60
C ARG A 212 -7.87 -5.14 -7.43
N ILE A 213 -7.17 -4.10 -7.89
CA ILE A 213 -7.70 -2.74 -8.01
C ILE A 213 -7.56 -2.32 -9.47
N GLY A 214 -8.67 -2.34 -10.21
CA GLY A 214 -8.67 -2.09 -11.65
C GLY A 214 -7.73 -3.03 -12.39
N ARG A 215 -6.64 -2.50 -12.97
CA ARG A 215 -5.58 -3.30 -13.64
C ARG A 215 -4.39 -3.66 -12.74
N ALA A 216 -4.38 -3.21 -11.49
CA ALA A 216 -3.30 -3.46 -10.55
C ALA A 216 -3.59 -4.64 -9.60
N ILE A 217 -2.55 -5.34 -9.17
CA ILE A 217 -2.58 -6.26 -8.03
C ILE A 217 -2.05 -5.53 -6.79
N VAL A 218 -2.61 -5.84 -5.63
CA VAL A 218 -2.16 -5.28 -4.34
C VAL A 218 -2.01 -6.40 -3.33
N MET A 219 -0.84 -6.52 -2.74
CA MET A 219 -0.59 -7.40 -1.60
C MET A 219 -0.74 -6.61 -0.30
N PRO A 220 -1.19 -7.25 0.79
CA PRO A 220 -1.13 -6.63 2.11
C PRO A 220 0.31 -6.22 2.43
N GLY A 221 0.50 -4.95 2.80
CA GLY A 221 1.80 -4.39 3.21
C GLY A 221 2.58 -3.72 2.09
N ASP A 222 2.12 -3.79 0.85
CA ASP A 222 2.69 -3.00 -0.25
C ASP A 222 2.63 -1.50 0.06
N LEU A 223 3.60 -0.76 -0.46
CA LEU A 223 3.60 0.70 -0.39
C LEU A 223 2.58 1.23 -1.42
N VAL A 224 1.56 1.90 -0.92
CA VAL A 224 0.60 2.65 -1.72
C VAL A 224 1.17 4.04 -1.94
N LEU A 225 1.18 4.52 -3.18
CA LEU A 225 1.42 5.90 -3.55
C LEU A 225 0.27 6.36 -4.45
N ALA A 226 -0.57 7.27 -3.94
CA ALA A 226 -1.63 7.89 -4.71
C ALA A 226 -1.46 9.40 -4.78
N LYS A 227 -1.54 9.91 -6.02
CA LYS A 227 -1.46 11.32 -6.40
C LYS A 227 -2.50 11.59 -7.50
N SER A 228 -2.52 12.81 -8.04
CA SER A 228 -3.52 13.24 -9.03
C SER A 228 -3.60 12.34 -10.27
N GLU A 229 -2.50 11.71 -10.68
CA GLU A 229 -2.44 10.82 -11.84
C GLU A 229 -3.15 9.47 -11.60
N GLY A 230 -3.14 8.98 -10.35
CA GLY A 230 -3.74 7.71 -9.98
C GLY A 230 -3.07 7.06 -8.77
N VAL A 231 -3.09 5.73 -8.73
CA VAL A 231 -2.54 4.94 -7.62
C VAL A 231 -1.54 3.93 -8.17
N VAL A 232 -0.33 3.93 -7.62
CA VAL A 232 0.68 2.89 -7.85
C VAL A 232 0.92 2.09 -6.56
N PHE A 233 0.99 0.77 -6.71
CA PHE A 233 1.25 -0.18 -5.62
C PHE A 233 2.66 -0.74 -5.80
N ILE A 234 3.54 -0.44 -4.86
CA ILE A 234 4.95 -0.83 -4.91
C ILE A 234 5.13 -2.04 -3.97
N PRO A 235 5.55 -3.21 -4.49
CA PRO A 235 5.82 -4.38 -3.67
C PRO A 235 6.76 -4.03 -2.51
N ALA A 236 6.45 -4.51 -1.30
CA ALA A 236 7.17 -4.09 -0.10
C ALA A 236 8.69 -4.26 -0.18
N HIS A 237 9.17 -5.37 -0.78
CA HIS A 237 10.61 -5.64 -0.95
C HIS A 237 11.31 -4.74 -1.98
N LEU A 238 10.54 -4.05 -2.83
CA LEU A 238 11.06 -3.08 -3.80
C LEU A 238 10.94 -1.63 -3.33
N ALA A 239 10.21 -1.36 -2.24
CA ALA A 239 9.92 0.00 -1.79
C ALA A 239 11.17 0.88 -1.68
N GLU A 240 12.20 0.42 -0.97
CA GLU A 240 13.45 1.19 -0.82
C GLU A 240 14.15 1.42 -2.16
N LYS A 241 14.23 0.39 -3.01
CA LYS A 241 14.86 0.48 -4.34
C LYS A 241 14.14 1.50 -5.23
N VAL A 242 12.81 1.46 -5.24
CA VAL A 242 11.97 2.39 -6.02
C VAL A 242 12.15 3.82 -5.51
N ILE A 243 12.05 4.04 -4.19
CA ILE A 243 12.21 5.36 -3.58
C ILE A 243 13.59 5.94 -3.89
N LEU A 244 14.66 5.19 -3.63
CA LEU A 244 16.03 5.65 -3.88
C LEU A 244 16.27 5.98 -5.36
N THR A 245 15.74 5.15 -6.25
CA THR A 245 15.91 5.36 -7.70
C THR A 245 15.13 6.57 -8.19
N ALA A 246 13.89 6.76 -7.72
CA ALA A 246 13.07 7.90 -8.10
C ALA A 246 13.64 9.21 -7.53
N GLU A 247 14.15 9.20 -6.30
CA GLU A 247 14.89 10.32 -5.70
C GLU A 247 16.11 10.72 -6.55
N PHE A 248 16.87 9.74 -7.04
CA PHE A 248 18.00 10.00 -7.93
C PHE A 248 17.58 10.57 -9.29
N ILE A 249 16.52 10.02 -9.89
CA ILE A 249 15.95 10.53 -11.15
C ILE A 249 15.50 11.99 -10.95
N SER A 250 14.83 12.30 -9.84
CA SER A 250 14.39 13.67 -9.54
C SER A 250 15.56 14.67 -9.43
N LEU A 251 16.69 14.26 -8.82
CA LEU A 251 17.91 15.06 -8.78
C LEU A 251 18.45 15.33 -10.19
N ARG A 252 18.52 14.27 -11.00
CA ARG A 252 18.99 14.33 -12.38
C ARG A 252 18.14 15.28 -13.23
N ASP A 253 16.82 15.17 -13.10
CA ASP A 253 15.87 15.96 -13.87
C ASP A 253 15.88 17.42 -13.40
N THR A 254 16.01 17.67 -12.09
CA THR A 254 16.19 19.02 -11.55
C THR A 254 17.43 19.70 -12.12
N PHE A 255 18.56 18.98 -12.18
CA PHE A 255 19.77 19.47 -12.82
C PHE A 255 19.55 19.72 -14.32
N GLY A 256 18.99 18.75 -15.04
CA GLY A 256 18.72 18.85 -16.48
C GLY A 256 17.88 20.07 -16.82
N ILE A 257 16.74 20.25 -16.13
CA ILE A 257 15.86 21.42 -16.30
C ILE A 257 16.60 22.72 -16.03
N GLN A 258 17.46 22.77 -15.00
CA GLN A 258 18.26 23.97 -14.73
C GLN A 258 19.25 24.26 -15.86
N MET A 259 20.00 23.27 -16.33
CA MET A 259 20.98 23.45 -17.41
C MET A 259 20.32 23.87 -18.73
N LEU A 260 19.13 23.34 -19.03
CA LEU A 260 18.34 23.73 -20.20
C LEU A 260 17.87 25.19 -20.10
N LYS A 261 17.36 25.60 -18.92
CA LYS A 261 16.94 26.99 -18.68
C LYS A 261 18.11 27.99 -18.76
N GLU A 262 19.30 27.57 -18.33
CA GLU A 262 20.52 28.36 -18.41
C GLU A 262 21.16 28.34 -19.82
N GLY A 263 20.65 27.52 -20.74
CA GLY A 263 21.20 27.36 -22.09
C GLY A 263 22.59 26.71 -22.12
N LYS A 264 22.99 26.04 -21.04
CA LYS A 264 24.33 25.44 -20.90
C LYS A 264 24.46 24.12 -21.69
N TYR A 265 23.35 23.39 -21.81
CA TYR A 265 23.23 22.17 -22.60
C TYR A 265 21.95 22.24 -23.44
N SER A 266 21.94 21.53 -24.57
CA SER A 266 20.75 21.36 -25.41
C SER A 266 19.85 20.23 -24.88
N THR A 267 18.59 20.21 -25.33
CA THR A 267 17.63 19.13 -25.01
C THR A 267 18.18 17.75 -25.39
N GLY A 268 18.78 17.63 -26.58
CA GLY A 268 19.34 16.35 -27.05
C GLY A 268 20.54 15.85 -26.23
N GLU A 269 21.29 16.75 -25.58
CA GLU A 269 22.38 16.37 -24.68
C GLU A 269 21.88 15.89 -23.31
N ILE A 270 20.80 16.48 -22.79
CA ILE A 270 20.22 16.12 -21.49
C ILE A 270 19.36 14.86 -21.57
N ASP A 271 18.62 14.67 -22.67
CA ASP A 271 17.69 13.54 -22.85
C ASP A 271 18.36 12.26 -23.36
N ASN A 272 19.69 12.26 -23.52
CA ASN A 272 20.46 11.11 -24.01
C ASN A 272 21.48 10.66 -22.95
N GLN A 273 22.30 9.66 -23.28
CA GLN A 273 23.38 9.20 -22.45
C GLN A 273 24.35 10.35 -22.12
N TRP A 274 24.54 10.62 -20.82
CA TRP A 274 25.35 11.76 -20.40
C TRP A 274 26.84 11.55 -20.68
N THR A 275 27.45 12.53 -21.34
CA THR A 275 28.92 12.60 -21.49
C THR A 275 29.59 12.78 -20.13
N ASP A 276 30.88 12.43 -20.02
CA ASP A 276 31.62 12.59 -18.76
C ASP A 276 31.64 14.04 -18.27
N LYS A 277 31.62 15.01 -19.20
CA LYS A 277 31.50 16.43 -18.88
C LYS A 277 30.18 16.75 -18.16
N ILE A 278 29.06 16.20 -18.63
CA ILE A 278 27.74 16.42 -18.01
C ILE A 278 27.69 15.75 -16.63
N LYS A 279 28.26 14.53 -16.49
CA LYS A 279 28.37 13.85 -15.20
C LYS A 279 29.18 14.65 -14.19
N GLU A 280 30.35 15.17 -14.59
CA GLU A 280 31.17 16.03 -13.72
C GLU A 280 30.43 17.29 -13.28
N ASP A 281 29.70 17.93 -14.20
CA ASP A 281 28.89 19.10 -13.90
C ASP A 281 27.74 18.79 -12.96
N PHE A 282 27.11 17.62 -13.10
CA PHE A 282 26.09 17.14 -12.18
C PHE A 282 26.67 16.92 -10.77
N LEU A 283 27.84 16.28 -10.65
CA LEU A 283 28.51 16.09 -9.35
C LEU A 283 28.85 17.43 -8.69
N LYS A 284 29.40 18.40 -9.44
CA LYS A 284 29.65 19.76 -8.95
C LYS A 284 28.36 20.48 -8.56
N TRP A 285 27.27 20.22 -9.28
CA TRP A 285 25.96 20.77 -8.96
C TRP A 285 25.41 20.18 -7.66
N LEU A 286 25.56 18.88 -7.42
CA LEU A 286 25.18 18.23 -6.17
C LEU A 286 25.94 18.83 -4.98
N ASP A 287 27.24 19.08 -5.11
CA ASP A 287 28.07 19.67 -4.06
C ASP A 287 27.63 21.09 -3.71
N LYS A 288 27.09 21.83 -4.68
CA LYS A 288 26.51 23.17 -4.49
C LYS A 288 25.07 23.13 -3.97
N ASN A 289 24.40 21.98 -4.02
CA ASN A 289 23.00 21.80 -3.62
C ASN A 289 22.82 20.68 -2.58
N PRO A 290 23.57 20.67 -1.46
CA PRO A 290 23.52 19.56 -0.50
C PRO A 290 22.12 19.36 0.10
N GLY A 291 21.34 20.44 0.26
CA GLY A 291 19.98 20.38 0.79
C GLY A 291 18.94 19.74 -0.14
N LYS A 292 19.28 19.46 -1.41
CA LYS A 292 18.39 18.75 -2.35
C LYS A 292 18.57 17.24 -2.31
N ILE A 293 19.63 16.74 -1.69
CA ILE A 293 19.96 15.31 -1.68
C ILE A 293 19.14 14.62 -0.59
N PRO A 294 18.21 13.70 -0.93
CA PRO A 294 17.31 13.08 0.04
C PRO A 294 17.95 11.90 0.80
N MET A 295 19.23 11.64 0.56
CA MET A 295 20.00 10.55 1.16
C MET A 295 21.42 11.02 1.54
N SER A 296 22.15 10.21 2.31
CA SER A 296 23.54 10.53 2.62
C SER A 296 24.39 10.52 1.34
N ARG A 297 25.43 11.37 1.30
CA ARG A 297 26.33 11.42 0.13
C ARG A 297 26.98 10.07 -0.14
N ALA A 298 27.37 9.34 0.90
CA ALA A 298 27.90 7.99 0.76
C ALA A 298 26.92 7.02 0.09
N LYS A 299 25.62 7.09 0.43
CA LYS A 299 24.58 6.25 -0.18
C LYS A 299 24.35 6.61 -1.64
N LEU A 300 24.38 7.91 -1.95
CA LEU A 300 24.29 8.40 -3.33
C LEU A 300 25.49 7.94 -4.17
N ASP A 301 26.71 8.12 -3.65
CA ASP A 301 27.95 7.71 -4.34
C ASP A 301 27.98 6.21 -4.60
N ASP A 302 27.53 5.40 -3.64
CA ASP A 302 27.47 3.96 -3.82
C ASP A 302 26.40 3.56 -4.86
N TYR A 303 25.23 4.20 -4.81
CA TYR A 303 24.17 3.99 -5.78
C TYR A 303 24.62 4.32 -7.21
N MET A 304 25.35 5.44 -7.39
CA MET A 304 25.86 5.93 -8.67
C MET A 304 26.86 4.98 -9.34
N LYS A 305 27.62 4.17 -8.60
CA LYS A 305 28.59 3.20 -9.16
C LYS A 305 27.93 2.13 -10.02
N SER A 306 26.67 1.80 -9.72
CA SER A 306 25.93 0.70 -10.35
C SER A 306 25.10 1.13 -11.56
N ARG A 307 25.09 2.43 -11.90
CA ARG A 307 24.19 3.00 -12.89
C ARG A 307 24.93 3.46 -14.14
N THR A 308 24.35 3.13 -15.28
CA THR A 308 24.64 3.79 -16.56
C THR A 308 23.90 5.12 -16.59
N TRP A 309 24.67 6.18 -16.76
CA TRP A 309 24.21 7.55 -17.03
C TRP A 309 24.18 7.77 -18.52
#